data_AF-A0A132GV94-F1
#
_entry.id   AF-A0A132GV94-F1
#
_cell.length_a   1.000
_cell.length_b   1.000
_cell.length_c   1.000
_cell.angle_alpha   90.00
_cell.angle_beta   90.00
_cell.angle_gamma   90.00
#
_symmetry.space_group_name_H-M   'P 1'
#
loop_
_entity.id
_entity.type
_entity.pdbx_description
1 polymer ?
#
loop_
_entity_poly.entity_id
_entity_poly.type
_entity_poly.pdbx_seq_one_letter_code
_entity_poly.pdbx_strand_id
1 'polypeptide(L)'
;MTPVIMLSDGSLGNGSEVFRIPKMADLPSITPPLAKADDPNYMPYRRDEKWLRREWAIPGTPGLRHRVGGLEKENGKGNLSTNPENHQIMTELREEKINRVANDIPLQEIYGDKSW
;
A
#
# COMPACT_ATOMS: atom_id res chain seq x y z
N MET A 1 -5.14 -0.79 -0.93
CA MET A 1 -4.19 -1.21 0.14
C MET A 1 -3.48 -2.48 -0.31
N THR A 2 -2.40 -2.86 0.36
CA THR A 2 -1.65 -4.11 0.14
C THR A 2 -1.25 -4.64 1.51
N PRO A 3 -1.46 -5.93 1.81
CA PRO A 3 -0.96 -6.52 3.05
C PRO A 3 0.59 -6.57 3.01
N VAL A 4 1.22 -6.24 4.14
CA VAL A 4 2.67 -6.36 4.32
C VAL A 4 2.92 -7.45 5.34
N ILE A 5 3.82 -8.38 5.02
CA ILE A 5 4.23 -9.46 5.92
C ILE A 5 5.63 -9.13 6.40
N MET A 6 5.80 -8.99 7.72
CA MET A 6 7.10 -8.84 8.36
C MET A 6 7.57 -10.22 8.81
N LEU A 7 8.63 -10.71 8.16
CA LEU A 7 9.27 -11.97 8.54
C LEU A 7 10.32 -11.69 9.60
N SER A 8 10.24 -12.41 10.72
CA SER A 8 11.22 -12.44 11.81
C SER A 8 11.46 -13.90 12.20
N ASP A 9 12.44 -14.14 13.06
CA ASP A 9 12.78 -15.48 13.52
C ASP A 9 12.65 -15.63 15.04
N GLY A 10 12.58 -16.89 15.50
CA GLY A 10 12.44 -17.22 16.92
C GLY A 10 13.67 -16.86 17.76
N SER A 11 14.86 -16.72 17.17
CA SER A 11 16.06 -16.29 17.89
C SER A 11 15.96 -14.80 18.23
N LEU A 12 15.59 -13.95 17.26
CA LEU A 12 15.35 -12.52 17.49
C LEU A 12 14.15 -12.30 18.42
N GLY A 13 13.09 -13.10 18.30
CA GLY A 13 11.89 -12.98 19.13
C GLY A 13 12.10 -13.36 20.60
N ASN A 14 13.02 -14.28 20.90
CA ASN A 14 13.32 -14.74 22.26
C ASN A 14 14.66 -14.22 22.83
N GLY A 15 15.51 -13.63 21.99
CA GLY A 15 16.80 -13.07 22.36
C GLY A 15 16.67 -11.68 22.97
N SER A 16 17.70 -11.26 23.70
CA SER A 16 17.82 -9.90 24.23
C SER A 16 19.24 -9.39 24.06
N GLU A 17 19.39 -8.16 23.60
CA GLU A 17 20.67 -7.49 23.42
C GLU A 17 20.61 -6.06 23.96
N VAL A 18 21.75 -5.52 24.36
CA VAL A 18 21.85 -4.10 24.72
C VAL A 18 21.87 -3.30 23.43
N PHE A 19 20.78 -2.59 23.13
CA PHE A 19 20.70 -1.68 22.00
C PHE A 19 20.29 -0.28 22.45
N ARG A 20 20.75 0.74 21.72
CA ARG A 20 20.34 2.12 21.96
C ARG A 20 18.96 2.34 21.37
N ILE A 21 17.97 2.60 22.22
CA ILE A 21 16.61 2.92 21.78
C ILE A 21 16.63 4.26 21.02
N PRO A 22 16.19 4.31 19.75
CA PRO A 22 16.08 5.55 19.02
C PRO A 22 14.97 6.43 19.62
N LYS A 23 15.09 7.76 19.51
CA LYS A 23 13.98 8.64 19.90
C LYS A 23 12.91 8.55 18.81
N MET A 24 11.63 8.58 19.21
CA MET A 24 10.51 8.55 18.27
C MET A 24 10.56 9.70 17.25
N ALA A 25 11.10 10.86 17.65
CA ALA A 25 11.27 12.02 16.78
C ALA A 25 12.32 11.83 15.67
N ASP A 26 13.23 10.85 15.83
CA ASP A 26 14.29 10.55 14.85
C ASP A 26 13.81 9.53 13.80
N LEU A 27 12.64 8.91 14.00
CA LEU A 27 12.07 7.92 13.08
C LEU A 27 11.33 8.59 11.91
N PRO A 28 11.35 8.00 10.70
CA PRO A 28 10.65 8.55 9.56
C PRO A 28 9.14 8.53 9.75
N SER A 29 8.46 9.61 9.37
CA SER A 29 7.00 9.73 9.46
C SER A 29 6.30 8.88 8.41
N ILE A 30 5.23 8.18 8.79
CA ILE A 30 4.37 7.45 7.87
C ILE A 30 3.12 8.29 7.59
N THR A 31 2.93 8.71 6.34
CA THR A 31 1.77 9.51 5.93
C THR A 31 0.89 8.72 4.95
N PRO A 32 -0.22 8.12 5.40
CA PRO A 32 -1.14 7.43 4.50
C PRO A 32 -1.85 8.42 3.55
N PRO A 33 -2.22 8.00 2.33
CA PRO A 33 -2.94 8.85 1.38
C PRO A 33 -4.40 9.00 1.83
N LEU A 34 -4.70 9.93 2.74
CA LEU A 34 -6.06 10.16 3.21
C LEU A 34 -6.85 11.01 2.20
N ALA A 35 -8.10 10.60 1.94
CA ALA A 35 -9.02 11.37 1.12
C ALA A 35 -9.49 12.63 1.88
N LYS A 36 -9.69 13.73 1.16
CA LYS A 36 -10.24 14.97 1.74
C LYS A 36 -11.76 14.86 1.85
N ALA A 37 -12.33 15.37 2.95
CA ALA A 37 -13.77 15.44 3.12
C ALA A 37 -14.44 16.22 1.97
N ASP A 38 -15.64 15.79 1.62
CA ASP A 38 -16.47 16.40 0.58
C ASP A 38 -15.80 16.56 -0.79
N ASP A 39 -14.80 15.72 -1.13
CA ASP A 39 -14.25 15.65 -2.49
C ASP A 39 -15.35 15.17 -3.46
N PRO A 40 -15.83 16.03 -4.37
CA PRO A 40 -16.93 15.69 -5.29
C PRO A 40 -16.54 14.62 -6.30
N ASN A 41 -15.23 14.40 -6.51
CA ASN A 41 -14.69 13.45 -7.46
C ASN A 41 -14.18 12.18 -6.78
N TYR A 42 -14.42 12.01 -5.48
CA TYR A 42 -13.95 10.84 -4.76
C TYR A 42 -14.56 9.58 -5.34
N MET A 43 -13.69 8.63 -5.70
CA MET A 43 -14.11 7.27 -6.00
C MET A 43 -13.21 6.28 -5.23
N PRO A 44 -13.79 5.25 -4.61
CA PRO A 44 -13.06 4.35 -3.70
C PRO A 44 -11.95 3.55 -4.38
N TYR A 45 -12.03 3.33 -5.69
CA TYR A 45 -11.04 2.65 -6.52
C TYR A 45 -10.30 3.60 -7.48
N ARG A 46 -10.44 4.93 -7.32
CA ARG A 46 -9.57 5.91 -7.98
C ARG A 46 -8.14 5.71 -7.48
N ARG A 47 -7.18 5.74 -8.41
CA ARG A 47 -5.76 5.49 -8.14
C ARG A 47 -4.94 6.69 -8.58
N ASP A 48 -3.87 6.98 -7.88
CA ASP A 48 -2.90 7.98 -8.35
C ASP A 48 -2.03 7.39 -9.47
N GLU A 49 -1.64 8.23 -10.42
CA GLU A 49 -0.87 7.79 -11.60
C GLU A 49 0.56 7.37 -11.26
N LYS A 50 1.12 7.86 -10.15
CA LYS A 50 2.51 7.58 -9.76
C LYS A 50 2.66 6.21 -9.13
N TRP A 51 1.83 5.86 -8.16
CA TRP A 51 1.99 4.64 -7.35
C TRP A 51 0.80 3.68 -7.43
N LEU A 52 -0.27 4.04 -8.14
CA LEU A 52 -1.52 3.27 -8.23
C LEU A 52 -2.18 2.97 -6.87
N ARG A 53 -1.83 3.71 -5.82
CA ARG A 53 -2.47 3.62 -4.51
C ARG A 53 -3.80 4.37 -4.54
N ARG A 54 -4.70 3.91 -3.69
CA ARG A 54 -6.02 4.52 -3.50
C ARG A 54 -5.95 5.45 -2.31
N GLU A 55 -6.69 6.54 -2.37
CA GLU A 55 -6.92 7.36 -1.18
C GLU A 55 -7.84 6.63 -0.20
N TRP A 56 -7.66 6.88 1.08
CA TRP A 56 -8.40 6.24 2.16
C TRP A 56 -9.41 7.24 2.70
N ALA A 57 -10.69 6.97 2.47
CA ALA A 57 -11.75 7.66 3.20
C ALA A 57 -12.03 6.91 4.50
N ILE A 58 -11.76 7.58 5.62
CA ILE A 58 -12.03 7.05 6.95
C ILE A 58 -13.56 6.98 7.14
N PRO A 59 -14.11 5.89 7.68
CA PRO A 59 -15.53 5.82 8.01
C PRO A 59 -15.98 7.03 8.84
N GLY A 60 -17.07 7.68 8.43
CA GLY A 60 -17.56 8.91 9.05
C GLY A 60 -17.09 10.21 8.39
N THR A 61 -16.18 10.15 7.40
CA THR A 61 -15.77 11.35 6.65
C THR A 61 -16.94 11.86 5.78
N PRO A 62 -17.36 13.13 5.92
CA PRO A 62 -18.44 13.72 5.12
C PRO A 62 -18.19 13.62 3.61
N GLY A 63 -19.25 13.38 2.83
CA GLY A 63 -19.18 13.31 1.38
C GLY A 63 -18.53 12.04 0.79
N LEU A 64 -17.88 11.20 1.60
CA LEU A 64 -17.08 10.06 1.11
C LEU A 64 -17.72 8.69 1.33
N ARG A 65 -19.06 8.60 1.35
CA ARG A 65 -19.75 7.31 1.52
C ARG A 65 -19.48 6.41 0.32
N HIS A 66 -18.94 5.21 0.57
CA HIS A 66 -18.56 4.26 -0.47
C HIS A 66 -18.66 2.82 0.02
N ARG A 67 -18.47 1.86 -0.90
CA ARG A 67 -18.45 0.43 -0.58
C ARG A 67 -17.09 -0.16 -0.93
N VAL A 68 -16.53 -0.95 -0.01
CA VAL A 68 -15.33 -1.78 -0.22
C VAL A 68 -15.73 -3.22 0.09
N GLY A 69 -15.19 -4.19 -0.65
CA GLY A 69 -15.45 -5.60 -0.39
C GLY A 69 -14.50 -6.51 -1.16
N GLY A 70 -14.61 -7.82 -0.90
CA GLY A 70 -13.73 -8.84 -1.49
C GLY A 70 -14.09 -9.24 -2.93
N LEU A 71 -15.34 -9.04 -3.34
CA LEU A 71 -15.75 -9.29 -4.73
C LEU A 71 -15.17 -8.22 -5.66
N GLU A 72 -14.97 -8.60 -6.93
CA GLU A 72 -14.41 -7.73 -7.96
C GLU A 72 -15.23 -6.45 -8.13
N LYS A 73 -14.54 -5.32 -8.24
CA LYS A 73 -15.16 -4.00 -8.30
C LYS A 73 -14.86 -3.28 -9.61
N GLU A 74 -15.82 -2.48 -10.05
CA GLU A 74 -15.65 -1.55 -11.16
C GLU A 74 -14.53 -0.55 -10.84
N ASN A 75 -13.64 -0.35 -11.80
CA ASN A 75 -12.56 0.63 -11.69
C ASN A 75 -13.12 2.03 -11.36
N GLY A 76 -12.47 2.73 -10.42
CA GLY A 76 -12.99 3.98 -9.87
C GLY A 76 -14.17 3.78 -8.90
N LYS A 77 -15.37 3.52 -9.43
CA LYS A 77 -16.65 3.66 -8.70
C LYS A 77 -16.87 2.66 -7.57
N GLY A 78 -16.30 1.46 -7.64
CA GLY A 78 -16.44 0.45 -6.58
C GLY A 78 -17.75 -0.34 -6.58
N ASN A 79 -18.52 -0.30 -7.67
CA ASN A 79 -19.68 -1.16 -7.88
C ASN A 79 -19.23 -2.61 -8.07
N LEU A 80 -20.09 -3.60 -7.78
CA LEU A 80 -19.80 -4.98 -8.12
C LEU A 80 -19.71 -5.13 -9.65
N SER A 81 -18.68 -5.79 -10.15
CA SER A 81 -18.49 -6.02 -11.59
C SER A 81 -18.20 -7.49 -11.88
N THR A 82 -18.82 -8.00 -12.93
CA THR A 82 -18.55 -9.34 -13.52
C THR A 82 -18.02 -9.22 -14.95
N ASN A 83 -17.71 -8.01 -15.42
CA ASN A 83 -17.19 -7.79 -16.77
C ASN A 83 -15.73 -8.32 -16.85
N PRO A 84 -15.41 -9.21 -17.82
CA PRO A 84 -14.07 -9.75 -17.99
C PRO A 84 -13.00 -8.68 -18.27
N GLU A 85 -13.32 -7.63 -19.03
CA GLU A 85 -12.38 -6.55 -19.34
C GLU A 85 -12.03 -5.75 -18.07
N ASN A 86 -13.02 -5.45 -17.23
CA ASN A 86 -12.78 -4.81 -15.94
C ASN A 86 -11.93 -5.71 -15.04
N HIS A 87 -12.18 -7.02 -15.05
CA HIS A 87 -11.37 -7.96 -14.26
C HIS A 87 -9.90 -7.95 -14.68
N GLN A 88 -9.62 -7.98 -15.99
CA GLN A 88 -8.26 -7.88 -16.52
C GLN A 88 -7.58 -6.58 -16.05
N ILE A 89 -8.23 -5.43 -16.28
CA ILE A 89 -7.72 -4.12 -15.88
C ILE A 89 -7.43 -4.07 -14.37
N MET A 90 -8.36 -4.54 -13.54
CA MET A 90 -8.20 -4.51 -12.09
C MET A 90 -7.11 -5.45 -11.57
N THR A 91 -6.87 -6.56 -12.28
CA THR A 91 -5.77 -7.49 -11.99
C THR A 91 -4.42 -6.85 -12.34
N GLU A 92 -4.27 -6.33 -13.56
CA GLU A 92 -3.05 -5.63 -13.99
C GLU A 92 -2.74 -4.43 -13.08
N LEU A 93 -3.73 -3.62 -12.74
CA LEU A 93 -3.55 -2.49 -11.83
C LEU A 93 -3.11 -2.91 -10.41
N ARG A 94 -3.55 -4.08 -9.93
CA ARG A 94 -3.13 -4.58 -8.62
C ARG A 94 -1.70 -5.10 -8.67
N GLU A 95 -1.34 -5.84 -9.71
CA GLU A 95 0.02 -6.35 -9.94
C GLU A 95 1.02 -5.20 -10.13
N GLU A 96 0.74 -4.27 -11.04
CA GLU A 96 1.61 -3.14 -11.34
C GLU A 96 1.85 -2.25 -10.10
N LYS A 97 0.82 -2.07 -9.28
CA LYS A 97 0.97 -1.35 -8.01
C LYS A 97 2.02 -2.03 -7.09
N ILE A 98 2.09 -3.36 -7.07
CA ILE A 98 3.11 -4.09 -6.30
C ILE A 98 4.48 -3.91 -6.95
N ASN A 99 4.58 -4.07 -8.28
CA ASN A 99 5.83 -3.89 -9.01
C ASN A 99 6.46 -2.52 -8.76
N ARG A 100 5.64 -1.47 -8.71
CA ARG A 100 6.11 -0.10 -8.43
C ARG A 100 6.77 0.07 -7.07
N VAL A 101 6.50 -0.79 -6.08
CA VAL A 101 7.16 -0.72 -4.76
C VAL A 101 8.68 -0.85 -4.92
N ALA A 102 9.16 -1.63 -5.90
CA ALA A 102 10.59 -1.77 -6.19
C ALA A 102 11.28 -0.43 -6.52
N ASN A 103 10.54 0.55 -7.04
CA ASN A 103 11.08 1.88 -7.38
C ASN A 103 11.37 2.76 -6.14
N ASP A 104 10.87 2.37 -4.95
CA ASP A 104 11.09 3.09 -3.68
C ASP A 104 12.09 2.35 -2.76
N ILE A 105 12.43 1.10 -3.08
CA ILE A 105 13.37 0.29 -2.28
C ILE A 105 14.81 0.61 -2.73
N PRO A 106 15.71 0.99 -1.79
CA PRO A 106 17.12 1.20 -2.12
C PRO A 106 17.79 -0.05 -2.69
N LEU A 107 18.72 0.14 -3.63
CA LEU A 107 19.57 -0.95 -4.13
C LEU A 107 20.37 -1.56 -2.99
N GLN A 108 20.44 -2.88 -2.97
CA GLN A 108 21.17 -3.63 -1.95
C GLN A 108 22.66 -3.63 -2.28
N GLU A 109 23.49 -3.50 -1.24
CA GLU A 109 24.94 -3.63 -1.38
C GLU A 109 25.36 -5.09 -1.29
N ILE A 110 26.28 -5.51 -2.15
CA ILE A 110 26.91 -6.83 -2.06
C ILE A 110 28.10 -6.71 -1.12
N TYR A 111 28.03 -7.43 0.00
CA TYR A 111 29.15 -7.52 0.94
C TYR A 111 29.91 -8.84 0.72
N GLY A 112 31.20 -8.74 0.39
CA GLY A 112 32.06 -9.88 0.11
C GLY A 112 33.30 -9.50 -0.70
N ASP A 113 34.13 -10.50 -1.01
CA ASP A 113 35.26 -10.32 -1.93
C ASP A 113 34.73 -9.93 -3.32
N LYS A 114 35.33 -8.92 -3.96
CA LYS A 114 34.87 -8.39 -5.26
C LYS A 114 35.44 -9.20 -6.44
N SER A 115 36.24 -10.22 -6.17
CA SER A 115 37.04 -10.95 -7.16
C SER A 115 36.47 -12.30 -7.61
N TRP A 116 35.20 -12.60 -7.33
CA TRP A 116 34.50 -13.77 -7.89
C TRP A 116 34.20 -13.61 -9.39
#